data_AF-A0A923YZT9-F1
#
_entry.id   AF-A0A923YZT9-F1
#
_cell.length_a   1.000
_cell.length_b   1.000
_cell.length_c   1.000
_cell.angle_alpha   90.00
_cell.angle_beta   90.00
_cell.angle_gamma   90.00
#
_symmetry.space_group_name_H-M   'P 1'
#
loop_
_entity.id
_entity.type
_entity.pdbx_description
1 polymer ?
#
loop_
_entity_poly.entity_id
_entity_poly.type
_entity_poly.pdbx_seq_one_letter_code
_entity_poly.pdbx_strand_id
1 'polypeptide(L)'
;MFRSVLLVLALIAAVPPAAAQREQDNAYRLAKEGHIMQLGDILAAVSPHVAGKFIGSEFDAAQMMYRLRYMDGTTVRNVDVDARTGRVMGRSF
;
A
#
# COMPACT_ATOMS: atom_id res chain seq x y z
N MET A 1 43.90 1.87 -10.84
CA MET A 1 43.19 2.35 -9.63
C MET A 1 41.71 2.33 -9.93
N PHE A 2 40.98 1.41 -9.30
CA PHE A 2 39.56 1.18 -9.50
C PHE A 2 38.71 2.31 -8.91
N ARG A 3 37.62 2.68 -9.58
CA ARG A 3 36.39 3.13 -8.93
C ARG A 3 35.21 2.89 -9.88
N SER A 4 34.72 1.66 -9.82
CA SER A 4 33.49 1.21 -10.47
C SER A 4 32.32 2.04 -9.94
N VAL A 5 31.61 2.71 -10.84
CA VAL A 5 30.33 3.37 -10.55
C VAL A 5 29.28 2.27 -10.45
N LEU A 6 28.76 2.05 -9.25
CA LEU A 6 27.65 1.12 -9.00
C LEU A 6 26.34 1.76 -9.47
N LEU A 7 25.84 1.26 -10.59
CA LEU A 7 24.52 1.52 -11.12
C LEU A 7 23.48 0.84 -10.21
N VAL A 8 22.72 1.61 -9.43
CA VAL A 8 21.57 1.07 -8.69
C VAL A 8 20.43 0.91 -9.68
N LEU A 9 20.22 -0.34 -10.12
CA LEU A 9 19.10 -0.74 -10.96
C LEU A 9 17.83 -0.75 -10.08
N ALA A 10 16.97 0.26 -10.23
CA ALA A 10 15.64 0.26 -9.62
C ALA A 10 14.80 -0.84 -10.29
N LEU A 11 14.66 -1.97 -9.59
CA LEU A 11 13.81 -3.07 -10.01
C LEU A 11 12.35 -2.67 -9.81
N ILE A 12 11.75 -2.04 -10.81
CA ILE A 12 10.30 -1.84 -10.86
C ILE A 12 9.71 -3.21 -11.21
N ALA A 13 9.32 -3.98 -10.19
CA ALA A 13 8.53 -5.19 -10.41
C ALA A 13 7.20 -4.77 -11.04
N ALA A 14 7.09 -4.93 -12.37
CA ALA A 14 5.86 -4.70 -13.11
C ALA A 14 4.86 -5.80 -12.76
N VAL A 15 4.04 -5.56 -11.74
CA VAL A 15 2.91 -6.45 -11.43
C VAL A 15 1.93 -6.33 -12.62
N PRO A 16 1.59 -7.44 -13.31
CA PRO A 16 0.68 -7.36 -14.45
C PRO A 16 -0.67 -6.79 -13.99
N PRO A 17 -1.30 -5.89 -14.75
CA PRO A 17 -2.52 -5.18 -14.33
C PRO A 17 -3.67 -6.13 -13.95
N ALA A 18 -3.70 -7.32 -14.55
CA ALA A 18 -4.68 -8.36 -14.21
C ALA A 18 -4.54 -8.92 -12.79
N ALA A 19 -3.33 -8.94 -12.21
CA ALA A 19 -3.14 -9.41 -10.83
C ALA A 19 -3.60 -8.37 -9.81
N ALA A 20 -3.23 -7.10 -10.02
CA ALA A 20 -3.67 -5.99 -9.16
C ALA A 20 -5.20 -5.83 -9.15
N GLN A 21 -5.85 -6.00 -10.31
CA GLN A 21 -7.31 -5.96 -10.40
C GLN A 21 -7.97 -7.07 -9.58
N ARG A 22 -7.48 -8.32 -9.70
CA ARG A 22 -8.02 -9.46 -8.94
C ARG A 22 -7.86 -9.27 -7.44
N GLU A 23 -6.75 -8.69 -7.01
CA GLU A 23 -6.46 -8.45 -5.60
C GLU A 23 -7.42 -7.40 -5.01
N GLN A 24 -7.74 -6.36 -5.78
CA GLN A 24 -8.76 -5.38 -5.40
C GLN A 24 -10.17 -5.99 -5.35
N ASP A 25 -10.53 -6.82 -6.33
CA ASP A 25 -11.81 -7.52 -6.34
C ASP A 25 -11.95 -8.45 -5.11
N ASN A 26 -10.85 -9.12 -4.73
CA ASN A 26 -10.79 -9.96 -3.54
C ASN A 26 -10.94 -9.13 -2.25
N ALA A 27 -10.21 -8.02 -2.13
CA ALA A 27 -10.33 -7.10 -1.00
C ALA A 27 -11.76 -6.57 -0.84
N TYR A 28 -12.39 -6.16 -1.94
CA TYR A 28 -13.78 -5.70 -1.95
C TYR A 28 -14.74 -6.78 -1.45
N ARG A 29 -14.58 -8.02 -1.93
CA ARG A 29 -15.41 -9.15 -1.51
C ARG A 29 -15.24 -9.46 -0.02
N LEU A 30 -14.00 -9.55 0.46
CA LEU A 30 -13.69 -9.81 1.87
C LEU A 30 -14.25 -8.72 2.79
N ALA A 31 -14.16 -7.45 2.37
CA ALA A 31 -14.72 -6.34 3.14
C ALA A 31 -16.24 -6.37 3.17
N LYS A 32 -16.89 -6.71 2.03
CA LYS A 32 -18.35 -6.90 1.96
C LYS A 32 -18.84 -8.05 2.84
N GLU A 33 -18.05 -9.12 2.94
CA GLU A 33 -18.31 -10.28 3.81
C GLU A 33 -17.98 -9.98 5.29
N GLY A 34 -17.41 -8.82 5.61
CA GLY A 34 -17.06 -8.41 6.98
C GLY A 34 -15.78 -9.04 7.52
N HIS A 35 -14.97 -9.68 6.66
CA HIS A 35 -13.70 -10.29 7.06
C HIS A 35 -12.58 -9.27 7.28
N ILE A 36 -12.67 -8.12 6.61
CA ILE A 36 -11.76 -6.99 6.75
C ILE A 36 -12.57 -5.69 6.78
N MET A 37 -11.95 -4.60 7.24
CA MET A 37 -12.53 -3.26 7.15
C MET A 37 -12.57 -2.79 5.70
N GLN A 38 -13.55 -1.95 5.36
CA GLN A 38 -13.58 -1.28 4.07
C GLN A 38 -12.39 -0.33 3.94
N LEU A 39 -11.78 -0.28 2.76
CA LEU A 39 -10.67 0.63 2.48
C LEU A 39 -11.01 2.08 2.80
N GLY A 40 -12.26 2.51 2.54
CA GLY A 40 -12.73 3.85 2.87
C GLY A 40 -12.64 4.19 4.36
N ASP A 41 -13.04 3.25 5.23
CA ASP A 41 -13.00 3.45 6.68
C ASP A 41 -11.55 3.51 7.19
N ILE A 42 -10.69 2.65 6.65
CA ILE A 42 -9.26 2.69 6.93
C ILE A 42 -8.66 4.04 6.50
N LEU A 43 -8.99 4.52 5.30
CA LEU A 43 -8.49 5.81 4.81
C LEU A 43 -8.98 6.97 5.67
N ALA A 44 -10.23 6.94 6.14
CA ALA A 44 -10.78 7.95 7.02
C ALA A 44 -10.05 8.01 8.37
N ALA A 45 -9.69 6.85 8.92
CA ALA A 45 -8.96 6.75 10.19
C ALA A 45 -7.47 7.11 10.04
N VAL A 46 -6.81 6.69 8.96
CA VAL A 46 -5.35 6.77 8.82
C VAL A 46 -4.90 8.06 8.16
N SER A 47 -5.57 8.50 7.09
CA SER A 47 -5.10 9.61 6.25
C SER A 47 -4.91 10.95 6.98
N PRO A 48 -5.73 11.34 7.98
CA PRO A 48 -5.49 12.57 8.75
C PRO A 48 -4.14 12.59 9.49
N HIS A 49 -3.50 11.43 9.68
CA HIS A 49 -2.26 11.26 10.42
C HIS A 49 -1.05 10.93 9.51
N VAL A 50 -1.17 11.13 8.20
CA VAL A 50 -0.11 10.87 7.22
C VAL A 50 0.10 12.10 6.37
N ALA A 51 1.36 12.51 6.20
CA ALA A 51 1.70 13.61 5.32
C ALA A 51 1.53 13.21 3.84
N GLY A 52 1.05 14.15 3.04
CA GLY A 52 0.87 13.96 1.61
C GLY A 52 -0.54 13.53 1.20
N LYS A 53 -0.74 13.41 -0.12
CA LYS A 53 -2.01 13.04 -0.73
C LYS A 53 -2.05 11.53 -0.99
N PHE A 54 -3.12 10.85 -0.61
CA PHE A 54 -3.33 9.46 -0.98
C PHE A 54 -3.36 9.31 -2.51
N ILE A 55 -2.55 8.40 -3.05
CA ILE A 55 -2.42 8.16 -4.50
C ILE A 55 -2.75 6.71 -4.90
N GLY A 56 -2.93 5.82 -3.94
CA GLY A 56 -3.30 4.44 -4.22
C GLY A 56 -3.05 3.50 -3.05
N SER A 57 -3.63 2.32 -3.16
CA SER A 57 -3.50 1.24 -2.18
C SER A 57 -3.23 -0.08 -2.88
N GLU A 58 -2.55 -0.96 -2.15
CA GLU A 58 -2.36 -2.36 -2.51
C GLU A 58 -2.84 -3.22 -1.35
N PHE A 59 -3.57 -4.29 -1.66
CA PHE A 59 -3.98 -5.28 -0.67
C PHE A 59 -3.05 -6.49 -0.80
N ASP A 60 -2.60 -7.02 0.34
CA ASP A 60 -1.87 -8.27 0.41
C ASP A 60 -2.75 -9.30 1.13
N ALA A 61 -3.40 -10.20 0.39
CA ALA A 61 -4.25 -11.24 0.99
C ALA A 61 -3.47 -12.26 1.84
N ALA A 62 -2.17 -12.46 1.60
CA ALA A 62 -1.38 -13.40 2.37
C ALA A 62 -1.11 -12.87 3.78
N GLN A 63 -0.84 -11.56 3.89
CA GLN A 63 -0.58 -10.87 5.15
C GLN A 63 -1.83 -10.21 5.74
N MET A 64 -2.91 -10.11 4.97
CA MET A 64 -4.16 -9.43 5.32
C MET A 64 -3.93 -7.99 5.75
N MET A 65 -3.17 -7.26 4.92
CA MET A 65 -2.81 -5.87 5.16
C MET A 65 -3.05 -5.00 3.92
N TYR A 66 -3.28 -3.72 4.15
CA TYR A 66 -3.22 -2.69 3.12
C TYR A 66 -1.88 -1.97 3.18
N ARG A 67 -1.25 -1.77 2.03
CA ARG A 67 -0.18 -0.80 1.83
C ARG A 67 -0.76 0.44 1.18
N LEU A 68 -0.85 1.52 1.94
CA LEU A 68 -1.35 2.81 1.49
C LEU A 68 -0.20 3.69 1.00
N ARG A 69 -0.35 4.33 -0.16
CA ARG A 69 0.67 5.19 -0.76
C ARG A 69 0.22 6.64 -0.73
N TYR A 70 1.10 7.50 -0.22
CA TYR A 70 0.89 8.94 -0.12
C TYR A 70 2.01 9.69 -0.85
N MET A 71 1.65 10.70 -1.65
CA MET A 71 2.60 11.59 -2.29
C MET A 71 2.77 12.85 -1.43
N ASP A 72 3.96 13.03 -0.88
CA ASP A 72 4.38 14.19 -0.09
C ASP A 72 5.42 14.98 -0.89
N GLY A 73 4.97 15.98 -1.64
CA GLY A 73 5.79 16.67 -2.63
C GLY A 73 6.20 15.73 -3.77
N THR A 74 7.47 15.33 -3.80
CA THR A 74 8.04 14.38 -4.78
C THR A 74 8.38 13.02 -4.15
N THR A 75 8.12 12.84 -2.86
CA THR A 75 8.43 11.62 -2.12
C THR A 75 7.18 10.77 -1.93
N VAL A 76 7.29 9.47 -2.19
CA VAL A 76 6.21 8.50 -1.91
C VAL A 76 6.42 7.91 -0.53
N ARG A 77 5.44 8.08 0.35
CA ARG A 77 5.38 7.47 1.68
C ARG A 77 4.43 6.27 1.64
N ASN A 78 4.88 5.13 2.14
CA ASN A 78 4.03 3.95 2.30
C ASN A 78 3.64 3.78 3.78
N VAL A 79 2.39 3.39 4.01
CA VAL A 79 1.86 3.07 5.33
C VAL A 79 1.20 1.70 5.26
N ASP A 80 1.75 0.75 6.01
CA ASP A 80 1.21 -0.60 6.10
C ASP A 80 0.21 -0.66 7.25
N VAL A 81 -0.99 -1.19 7.00
CA VAL A 81 -2.14 -1.18 7.89
C VAL A 81 -2.77 -2.56 7.94
N ASP A 82 -3.02 -3.09 9.13
CA ASP A 82 -3.76 -4.34 9.31
C ASP A 82 -5.19 -4.20 8.77
N ALA A 83 -5.60 -5.04 7.82
CA ALA A 83 -6.87 -4.89 7.13
C ALA A 83 -8.08 -5.22 8.01
N ARG A 84 -7.90 -5.99 9.09
CA ARG A 84 -8.99 -6.41 9.98
C ARG A 84 -9.31 -5.36 11.03
N THR A 85 -8.31 -4.59 11.44
CA THR A 85 -8.38 -3.69 12.60
C THR A 85 -8.14 -2.22 12.25
N GLY A 86 -7.59 -1.93 11.07
CA GLY A 86 -7.21 -0.57 10.68
C GLY A 86 -5.98 -0.03 11.42
N ARG A 87 -5.29 -0.88 12.19
CA ARG A 87 -4.12 -0.48 12.97
C ARG A 87 -2.88 -0.36 12.07
N VAL A 88 -2.20 0.78 12.14
CA VAL A 88 -0.95 1.02 11.42
C VAL A 88 0.15 0.10 11.96
N MET A 89 0.73 -0.73 11.08
CA MET A 89 1.77 -1.71 11.38
C MET A 89 3.18 -1.17 11.11
N GLY A 90 3.32 -0.32 10.09
CA GLY A 90 4.61 0.20 9.67
C GLY A 90 4.49 1.41 8.75
N ARG A 91 5.59 2.17 8.65
CA ARG A 91 5.72 3.31 7.73
C ARG A 91 7.09 3.22 7.07
N SER A 92 7.14 3.42 5.75
CA SER A 92 8.39 3.57 5.00
C SER A 92 8.31 4.81 4.12
N PHE A 93 9.45 5.48 3.93
CA PHE A 93 9.57 6.79 3.27
C PHE A 93 10.70 6.78 2.25
#